data_AF-A0A3S1BGD2-F1
#
_entry.id   AF-A0A3S1BGD2-F1
#
_cell.length_a   1.000
_cell.length_b   1.000
_cell.length_c   1.000
_cell.angle_alpha   90.00
_cell.angle_beta   90.00
_cell.angle_gamma   90.00
#
_symmetry.space_group_name_H-M   'P 1'
#
loop_
_entity.id
_entity.type
_entity.pdbx_description
1 polymer ?
#
loop_
_entity_poly.entity_id
_entity_poly.type
_entity_poly.pdbx_seq_one_letter_code
_entity_poly.pdbx_strand_id
1 'polypeptide(L)'
;MIRRANSWRELGASGKTSPTTGSDAGRSGIPIPLSSFGVPLYRPDSPGSSPRGKDLGEQPIFTTKAHVFQIDAGTKKEWVPASKSSVSVSYYFDSTRNTYRIISVDGSKAIVNSTITPNMTFTKTSQKFGQWSDPRANTVYGLGFSSEQDLTKFVEKFKEIKELTRQAAQLRQQQLQQLQQQQHADLNGEAGPAHSLANVSSSPQPARHHHSLHQRTNSLSSIQNDSGGVRERRNSFTQGGSNGLPANASSEAQLKYENDRLKLALAQSSANAKKWEVELQTLKNNNARLTAALQESTTNVEEWKKQLAAYKDESMRLKKKLLDQDKGGGGASSKDPLMVAQLTDQVEKIRLENQIKQEDIKRLNNQIQELTSREGQVASLLERVQALEEDNHSLSLQLQDSQRQLSDMRSSRDQDTRDMMALQETFGAKIAELYETHETAVSLLRKESHS
;
A
#
# COMPACT_ATOMS: atom_id res chain seq x y z
N MET A 1 -5.76 48.17 27.14
CA MET A 1 -7.08 48.83 26.96
C MET A 1 -8.14 47.78 26.74
N ILE A 2 -9.21 47.90 27.53
CA ILE A 2 -10.45 47.12 27.59
C ILE A 2 -11.12 47.11 26.20
N ARG A 3 -11.73 46.02 25.71
CA ARG A 3 -13.17 45.75 25.87
C ARG A 3 -13.55 44.29 25.57
N ARG A 4 -14.12 43.66 26.60
CA ARG A 4 -15.09 42.56 26.53
C ARG A 4 -16.39 43.04 25.86
N ALA A 5 -17.10 42.12 25.22
CA ALA A 5 -18.56 42.18 25.12
C ALA A 5 -19.13 40.76 25.28
N ASN A 6 -19.69 40.50 26.46
CA ASN A 6 -20.70 39.47 26.69
C ASN A 6 -22.06 40.10 26.36
N SER A 7 -22.97 39.34 25.74
CA SER A 7 -24.39 39.25 26.13
C SER A 7 -25.11 38.41 25.08
N TRP A 8 -25.77 37.32 25.51
CA TRP A 8 -27.20 37.08 25.31
C TRP A 8 -27.64 36.06 26.37
N ARG A 9 -28.58 36.48 27.22
CA ARG A 9 -29.17 35.76 28.36
C ARG A 9 -30.52 35.15 27.95
N GLU A 10 -30.77 33.97 28.52
CA GLU A 10 -32.00 33.51 29.19
C GLU A 10 -33.39 33.82 28.59
N LEU A 11 -34.12 32.75 28.27
CA LEU A 11 -35.49 32.55 28.74
C LEU A 11 -35.56 31.19 29.43
N GLY A 12 -36.12 31.16 30.64
CA GLY A 12 -36.19 29.99 31.51
C GLY A 12 -37.60 29.39 31.63
N ALA A 13 -37.74 28.63 32.72
CA ALA A 13 -38.91 27.94 33.29
C ALA A 13 -39.17 26.51 32.80
N SER A 14 -39.58 25.52 33.61
CA SER A 14 -39.53 25.26 35.06
C SER A 14 -40.15 23.85 35.30
N GLY A 15 -39.67 23.12 36.33
CA GLY A 15 -40.37 22.05 37.06
C GLY A 15 -40.35 20.63 36.42
N LYS A 16 -40.32 19.50 37.15
CA LYS A 16 -40.37 19.15 38.59
C LYS A 16 -40.11 17.64 38.74
N THR A 17 -39.33 17.24 39.75
CA THR A 17 -39.42 16.05 40.65
C THR A 17 -39.76 14.65 40.09
N SER A 18 -38.87 13.64 40.11
CA SER A 18 -38.47 12.72 41.22
C SER A 18 -38.96 11.26 40.94
N PRO A 19 -38.43 10.18 41.56
CA PRO A 19 -37.90 9.01 40.84
C PRO A 19 -38.70 7.71 41.08
N THR A 20 -38.42 6.65 40.31
CA THR A 20 -38.80 5.28 40.70
C THR A 20 -37.71 4.26 40.36
N THR A 21 -37.42 3.46 41.36
CA THR A 21 -36.59 2.25 41.41
C THR A 21 -37.35 1.05 40.84
N GLY A 22 -36.65 0.13 40.18
CA GLY A 22 -37.23 -1.16 39.78
C GLY A 22 -36.16 -2.12 39.27
N SER A 23 -35.65 -2.94 40.18
CA SER A 23 -34.88 -4.16 39.94
C SER A 23 -35.74 -5.24 39.27
N ASP A 24 -35.22 -5.94 38.27
CA ASP A 24 -35.42 -7.40 38.22
C ASP A 24 -34.35 -8.13 37.39
N ALA A 25 -34.01 -9.32 37.86
CA ALA A 25 -33.06 -10.25 37.30
C ALA A 25 -33.80 -11.29 36.43
N GLY A 26 -33.28 -11.62 35.24
CA GLY A 26 -33.95 -12.57 34.35
C GLY A 26 -33.01 -13.16 33.30
N ARG A 27 -32.62 -14.40 33.55
CA ARG A 27 -31.73 -15.32 32.82
C ARG A 27 -32.31 -15.74 31.45
N SER A 28 -31.46 -16.43 30.66
CA SER A 28 -31.70 -17.05 29.33
C SER A 28 -31.53 -16.07 28.16
N GLY A 29 -30.75 -16.35 27.12
CA GLY A 29 -30.43 -17.62 26.49
C GLY A 29 -30.39 -17.30 25.01
N ILE A 30 -29.19 -17.13 24.45
CA ILE A 30 -28.97 -16.88 23.02
C ILE A 30 -29.31 -18.16 22.25
N PRO A 31 -30.16 -18.12 21.21
CA PRO A 31 -30.10 -19.10 20.15
C PRO A 31 -29.48 -18.46 18.91
N ILE A 32 -28.35 -19.05 18.51
CA ILE A 32 -27.80 -19.01 17.16
C ILE A 32 -28.85 -19.61 16.21
N PRO A 33 -29.03 -19.07 14.98
CA PRO A 33 -29.39 -19.91 13.87
C PRO A 33 -28.24 -19.96 12.86
N LEU A 34 -27.68 -21.15 12.76
CA LEU A 34 -26.90 -21.65 11.63
C LEU A 34 -27.86 -21.98 10.48
N SER A 35 -27.36 -21.78 9.27
CA SER A 35 -27.79 -22.34 7.98
C SER A 35 -29.11 -21.84 7.38
N SER A 36 -29.01 -21.27 6.18
CA SER A 36 -29.54 -21.95 5.00
C SER A 36 -28.89 -21.40 3.72
N PHE A 37 -28.23 -22.30 3.00
CA PHE A 37 -27.87 -22.14 1.60
C PHE A 37 -29.14 -21.90 0.78
N GLY A 38 -29.16 -20.83 -0.02
CA GLY A 38 -30.24 -20.56 -0.96
C GLY A 38 -29.68 -19.80 -2.16
N VAL A 39 -29.30 -20.54 -3.19
CA VAL A 39 -28.99 -20.02 -4.52
C VAL A 39 -30.30 -19.50 -5.14
N PRO A 40 -30.45 -18.22 -5.49
CA PRO A 40 -31.61 -17.79 -6.26
C PRO A 40 -31.37 -18.09 -7.74
N LEU A 41 -32.16 -19.03 -8.26
CA LEU A 41 -32.35 -19.26 -9.69
C LEU A 41 -32.67 -17.93 -10.41
N TYR A 42 -31.94 -17.68 -11.50
CA TYR A 42 -32.35 -16.74 -12.54
C TYR A 42 -33.71 -17.15 -13.10
N ARG A 43 -34.65 -16.21 -13.14
CA ARG A 43 -35.80 -16.26 -14.06
C ARG A 43 -35.85 -14.96 -14.85
N PRO A 44 -35.82 -15.01 -16.20
CA PRO A 44 -35.99 -13.83 -17.02
C PRO A 44 -37.48 -13.53 -17.14
N ASP A 45 -37.89 -12.25 -17.01
CA ASP A 45 -38.70 -11.61 -18.04
C ASP A 45 -39.03 -10.13 -17.74
N SER A 46 -38.83 -9.35 -18.80
CA SER A 46 -39.55 -8.16 -19.25
C SER A 46 -39.14 -6.74 -18.79
N PRO A 47 -39.22 -5.77 -19.74
CA PRO A 47 -38.35 -4.61 -19.79
C PRO A 47 -39.07 -3.33 -19.36
N GLY A 48 -38.34 -2.42 -18.73
CA GLY A 48 -38.83 -1.05 -18.51
C GLY A 48 -38.80 -0.64 -17.05
N SER A 49 -37.60 -0.34 -16.55
CA SER A 49 -37.34 0.78 -15.64
C SER A 49 -35.87 0.71 -15.25
N SER A 50 -35.03 1.47 -15.95
CA SER A 50 -33.67 1.76 -15.46
C SER A 50 -33.76 2.83 -14.38
N PRO A 51 -33.44 2.55 -13.10
CA PRO A 51 -32.84 3.56 -12.26
C PRO A 51 -31.36 3.64 -12.62
N ARG A 52 -30.94 4.85 -12.97
CA ARG A 52 -29.58 5.25 -13.31
C ARG A 52 -28.58 4.75 -12.26
N GLY A 53 -27.41 4.40 -12.75
CA GLY A 53 -26.33 3.71 -12.06
C GLY A 53 -26.13 4.13 -10.60
N LYS A 54 -26.28 3.14 -9.71
CA LYS A 54 -25.48 3.12 -8.49
C LYS A 54 -24.07 2.76 -8.94
N ASP A 55 -23.14 3.68 -8.77
CA ASP A 55 -21.71 3.40 -8.91
C ASP A 55 -21.35 2.26 -7.93
N LEU A 56 -21.25 1.05 -8.48
CA LEU A 56 -20.61 -0.09 -7.85
C LEU A 56 -19.10 0.16 -7.97
N GLY A 57 -18.54 0.96 -7.07
CA GLY A 57 -17.10 1.22 -7.09
C GLY A 57 -16.66 2.00 -5.86
N GLU A 58 -16.05 1.29 -4.91
CA GLU A 58 -15.39 1.80 -3.69
C GLU A 58 -16.34 2.31 -2.60
N GLN A 59 -16.51 1.49 -1.54
CA GLN A 59 -17.17 1.92 -0.32
C GLN A 59 -16.28 2.89 0.48
N PRO A 60 -16.85 3.94 1.09
CA PRO A 60 -16.06 4.86 1.92
C PRO A 60 -15.55 4.14 3.18
N ILE A 61 -14.28 4.37 3.51
CA ILE A 61 -13.63 3.86 4.75
C ILE A 61 -14.25 4.53 5.98
N PHE A 62 -14.56 5.81 5.85
CA PHE A 62 -15.18 6.62 6.89
C PHE A 62 -15.92 7.78 6.24
N THR A 63 -17.12 8.08 6.73
CA THR A 63 -17.93 9.21 6.28
C THR A 63 -18.40 10.03 7.47
N THR A 64 -18.35 11.35 7.35
CA THR A 64 -18.93 12.29 8.30
C THR A 64 -19.62 13.45 7.59
N LYS A 65 -20.34 14.30 8.34
CA LYS A 65 -21.06 15.46 7.83
C LYS A 65 -20.36 16.75 8.24
N ALA A 66 -20.07 17.62 7.27
CA ALA A 66 -19.44 18.92 7.52
C ALA A 66 -19.83 19.96 6.45
N HIS A 67 -19.75 21.23 6.81
CA HIS A 67 -19.73 22.33 5.83
C HIS A 67 -18.32 22.46 5.27
N VAL A 68 -18.20 22.55 3.94
CA VAL A 68 -16.91 22.61 3.26
C VAL A 68 -16.60 24.05 2.89
N PHE A 69 -15.36 24.46 3.17
CA PHE A 69 -14.80 25.75 2.81
C PHE A 69 -13.50 25.56 2.04
N GLN A 70 -13.16 26.54 1.21
CA GLN A 70 -11.86 26.63 0.54
C GLN A 70 -11.29 28.02 0.75
N ILE A 71 -9.98 28.17 0.74
CA ILE A 71 -9.38 29.50 0.65
C ILE A 71 -9.58 30.03 -0.77
N ASP A 72 -10.03 31.28 -0.87
CA ASP A 72 -10.17 31.96 -2.15
C ASP A 72 -8.82 32.04 -2.89
N ALA A 73 -8.81 31.64 -4.16
CA ALA A 73 -7.60 31.58 -4.98
C ALA A 73 -7.02 32.97 -5.26
N GLY A 74 -7.86 34.01 -5.29
CA GLY A 74 -7.43 35.39 -5.53
C GLY A 74 -6.76 36.03 -4.31
N THR A 75 -7.41 35.98 -3.16
CA THR A 75 -6.95 36.66 -1.94
C THR A 75 -5.99 35.80 -1.09
N LYS A 76 -6.03 34.48 -1.23
CA LYS A 76 -5.27 33.49 -0.43
C LYS A 76 -5.44 33.61 1.09
N LYS A 77 -6.45 34.35 1.55
CA LYS A 77 -6.67 34.67 2.98
C LYS A 77 -8.11 34.47 3.41
N GLU A 78 -9.06 34.70 2.51
CA GLU A 78 -10.49 34.60 2.83
C GLU A 78 -11.01 33.18 2.65
N TRP A 79 -11.88 32.75 3.55
CA TRP A 79 -12.60 31.48 3.45
C TRP A 79 -13.87 31.66 2.62
N VAL A 80 -13.99 30.93 1.53
CA VAL A 80 -15.20 30.87 0.71
C VAL A 80 -15.95 29.55 0.95
N PRO A 81 -17.27 29.58 1.16
CA PRO A 81 -18.07 28.37 1.32
C PRO A 81 -18.11 27.60 -0.01
N ALA A 82 -17.70 26.33 0.03
CA ALA A 82 -17.74 25.42 -1.10
C ALA A 82 -19.01 24.55 -1.11
N SER A 83 -19.72 24.44 0.02
CA SER A 83 -21.04 23.82 0.12
C SER A 83 -22.07 24.78 0.75
N LYS A 84 -23.33 24.71 0.31
CA LYS A 84 -24.42 25.52 0.88
C LYS A 84 -24.96 24.97 2.20
N SER A 85 -24.83 23.66 2.40
CA SER A 85 -25.27 22.94 3.59
C SER A 85 -24.21 21.91 4.01
N SER A 86 -24.49 21.18 5.08
CA SER A 86 -23.63 20.08 5.54
C SER A 86 -23.70 18.89 4.57
N VAL A 87 -22.55 18.56 3.99
CA VAL A 87 -22.39 17.51 2.97
C VAL A 87 -21.61 16.32 3.54
N SER A 88 -21.71 15.17 2.85
CA SER A 88 -20.92 13.99 3.23
C SER A 88 -19.47 14.15 2.78
N VAL A 89 -18.55 14.15 3.75
CA VAL A 89 -17.11 14.13 3.51
C VAL A 89 -16.60 12.76 3.91
N SER A 90 -15.97 12.06 2.96
CA SER A 90 -15.57 10.68 3.17
C SER A 90 -14.13 10.41 2.76
N TYR A 91 -13.52 9.44 3.41
CA TYR A 91 -12.26 8.86 3.00
C TYR A 91 -12.51 7.65 2.10
N TYR A 92 -11.81 7.58 0.98
CA TYR A 92 -11.83 6.46 0.05
C TYR A 92 -10.41 5.93 -0.15
N PHE A 93 -10.30 4.63 -0.42
CA PHE A 93 -9.10 4.05 -0.98
C PHE A 93 -9.33 3.84 -2.47
N ASP A 94 -8.61 4.61 -3.28
CA ASP A 94 -8.59 4.49 -4.73
C ASP A 94 -7.66 3.33 -5.09
N SER A 95 -8.28 2.19 -5.37
CA SER A 95 -7.60 0.93 -5.69
C SER A 95 -6.78 1.02 -6.98
N THR A 96 -7.29 1.76 -7.98
CA THR A 96 -6.64 1.93 -9.29
C THR A 96 -5.31 2.65 -9.18
N ARG A 97 -5.22 3.64 -8.29
CA ARG A 97 -3.98 4.41 -8.06
C ARG A 97 -3.25 4.00 -6.80
N ASN A 98 -3.82 3.08 -6.03
CA ASN A 98 -3.35 2.66 -4.72
C ASN A 98 -3.01 3.89 -3.85
N THR A 99 -4.00 4.76 -3.66
CA THR A 99 -3.89 6.02 -2.90
C THR A 99 -5.15 6.27 -2.08
N TYR A 100 -5.01 6.97 -0.96
CA TYR A 100 -6.15 7.40 -0.15
C TYR A 100 -6.59 8.82 -0.52
N ARG A 101 -7.90 9.05 -0.51
CA ARG A 101 -8.50 10.33 -0.93
C ARG A 101 -9.59 10.79 0.00
N ILE A 102 -9.69 12.10 0.21
CA ILE A 102 -10.83 12.77 0.81
C ILE A 102 -11.73 13.23 -0.32
N ILE A 103 -12.97 12.75 -0.34
CA ILE A 103 -13.95 13.09 -1.37
C ILE A 103 -15.22 13.63 -0.71
N SER A 104 -15.70 14.74 -1.26
CA SER A 104 -17.01 15.31 -0.94
C SER A 104 -17.66 15.81 -2.22
N VAL A 105 -18.94 15.51 -2.38
CA VAL A 105 -19.76 15.92 -3.51
C VAL A 105 -20.91 16.80 -3.03
N ASP A 106 -21.21 17.86 -3.77
CA ASP A 106 -22.40 18.70 -3.58
C ASP A 106 -23.19 18.69 -4.90
N GLY A 107 -24.37 18.07 -4.88
CA GLY A 107 -25.10 17.70 -6.11
C GLY A 107 -24.27 16.75 -6.98
N SER A 108 -24.03 17.14 -8.24
CA SER A 108 -23.18 16.41 -9.20
C SER A 108 -21.72 16.88 -9.23
N LYS A 109 -21.35 17.87 -8.40
CA LYS A 109 -20.02 18.48 -8.43
C LYS A 109 -19.16 17.97 -7.29
N ALA A 110 -17.97 17.46 -7.61
CA ALA A 110 -16.94 17.19 -6.60
C ALA A 110 -16.40 18.53 -6.07
N ILE A 111 -16.61 18.78 -4.78
CA ILE A 111 -16.17 20.00 -4.09
C ILE A 111 -14.94 19.77 -3.21
N VAL A 112 -14.66 18.51 -2.86
CA VAL A 112 -13.37 18.07 -2.30
C VAL A 112 -12.93 16.85 -3.07
N ASN A 113 -11.69 16.86 -3.54
CA ASN A 113 -11.07 15.73 -4.19
C ASN A 113 -9.57 15.71 -3.90
N SER A 114 -9.23 15.43 -2.65
CA SER A 114 -7.88 15.61 -2.12
C SER A 114 -7.19 14.27 -1.96
N THR A 115 -6.02 14.09 -2.58
CA THR A 115 -5.20 12.88 -2.40
C THR A 115 -4.32 13.05 -1.17
N ILE A 116 -4.42 12.14 -0.21
CA ILE A 116 -3.64 12.22 1.03
C ILE A 116 -2.20 11.82 0.73
N THR A 117 -1.25 12.63 1.21
CA THR A 117 0.18 12.38 1.10
C THR A 117 0.82 12.28 2.49
N PRO A 118 1.99 11.61 2.63
CA PRO A 118 2.61 11.40 3.95
C PRO A 118 2.96 12.70 4.71
N ASN A 119 3.16 13.80 3.98
CA ASN A 119 3.56 15.08 4.54
C ASN A 119 2.36 16.02 4.81
N MET A 120 1.15 15.63 4.43
CA MET A 120 -0.03 16.43 4.72
C MET A 120 -0.35 16.45 6.21
N THR A 121 -0.86 17.59 6.67
CA THR A 121 -1.24 17.81 8.06
C THR A 121 -2.63 18.43 8.11
N PHE A 122 -3.48 17.87 8.97
CA PHE A 122 -4.76 18.46 9.33
C PHE A 122 -4.59 19.26 10.62
N THR A 123 -4.89 20.54 10.57
CA THR A 123 -4.74 21.48 11.69
C THR A 123 -6.11 21.88 12.20
N LYS A 124 -6.38 21.66 13.49
CA LYS A 124 -7.56 22.20 14.17
C LYS A 124 -7.34 23.70 14.42
N THR A 125 -8.24 24.55 13.96
CA THR A 125 -8.15 26.02 14.15
C THR A 125 -9.30 26.58 15.00
N SER A 126 -10.32 25.77 15.28
CA SER A 126 -11.31 26.06 16.33
C SER A 126 -11.88 24.76 16.93
N GLN A 127 -12.83 24.88 17.87
CA GLN A 127 -13.48 23.73 18.53
C GLN A 127 -14.21 22.80 17.54
N LYS A 128 -14.71 23.36 16.42
CA LYS A 128 -15.48 22.60 15.42
C LYS A 128 -14.99 22.82 13.99
N PHE A 129 -13.81 23.41 13.82
CA PHE A 129 -13.25 23.70 12.51
C PHE A 129 -11.80 23.23 12.42
N GLY A 130 -11.47 22.62 11.28
CA GLY A 130 -10.10 22.30 10.95
C GLY A 130 -9.86 22.34 9.44
N GLN A 131 -8.58 22.34 9.07
CA GLN A 131 -8.15 22.58 7.70
C GLN A 131 -6.93 21.75 7.32
N TRP A 132 -6.72 21.55 6.03
CA TRP A 132 -5.48 21.02 5.48
C TRP A 132 -5.15 21.69 4.14
N SER A 133 -3.86 21.75 3.82
CA SER A 133 -3.39 22.20 2.51
C SER A 133 -3.25 21.01 1.57
N ASP A 134 -3.76 21.13 0.35
CA ASP A 134 -3.54 20.20 -0.74
C ASP A 134 -2.65 20.85 -1.81
N PRO A 135 -1.36 20.52 -1.86
CA PRO A 135 -0.44 21.08 -2.85
C PRO A 135 -0.80 20.71 -4.29
N ARG A 136 -1.42 19.55 -4.52
CA ARG A 136 -1.79 19.07 -5.86
C ARG A 136 -2.97 19.85 -6.41
N ALA A 137 -3.94 20.14 -5.56
CA ALA A 137 -5.08 20.99 -5.91
C ALA A 137 -4.77 22.50 -5.77
N ASN A 138 -3.58 22.86 -5.26
CA ASN A 138 -3.14 24.22 -4.97
C ASN A 138 -4.20 25.03 -4.19
N THR A 139 -4.80 24.39 -3.18
CA THR A 139 -5.85 24.99 -2.36
C THR A 139 -5.76 24.50 -0.92
N VAL A 140 -6.41 25.23 -0.01
CA VAL A 140 -6.56 24.84 1.39
C VAL A 140 -8.03 24.57 1.64
N TYR A 141 -8.34 23.35 2.07
CA TYR A 141 -9.69 22.94 2.43
C TYR A 141 -9.92 23.15 3.93
N GLY A 142 -11.15 23.56 4.26
CA GLY A 142 -11.62 23.73 5.63
C GLY A 142 -12.94 22.99 5.83
N LEU A 143 -13.12 22.40 7.01
CA LEU A 143 -14.33 21.66 7.38
C LEU A 143 -14.88 22.19 8.69
N GLY A 144 -16.15 22.62 8.65
CA GLY A 144 -16.93 23.00 9.83
C GLY A 144 -17.90 21.89 10.24
N PHE A 145 -17.67 21.30 11.41
CA PHE A 145 -18.43 20.16 11.94
C PHE A 145 -19.59 20.58 12.84
N SER A 146 -20.61 19.72 12.97
CA SER A 146 -21.71 19.90 13.91
C SER A 146 -21.27 19.81 15.37
N SER A 147 -20.31 18.92 15.67
CA SER A 147 -19.79 18.65 17.01
C SER A 147 -18.26 18.59 17.04
N GLU A 148 -17.67 18.83 18.23
CA GLU A 148 -16.23 18.64 18.46
C GLU A 148 -15.81 17.17 18.35
N GLN A 149 -16.73 16.25 18.66
CA GLN A 149 -16.49 14.81 18.55
C GLN A 149 -16.30 14.41 17.09
N ASP A 150 -17.10 14.94 16.17
CA ASP A 150 -16.98 14.66 14.73
C ASP A 150 -15.64 15.18 14.18
N LEU A 151 -15.23 16.39 14.59
CA LEU A 151 -13.92 16.94 14.26
C LEU A 151 -12.80 16.02 14.79
N THR A 152 -12.91 15.57 16.03
CA THR A 152 -11.86 14.73 16.65
C THR A 152 -11.74 13.38 15.97
N LYS A 153 -12.87 12.71 15.68
CA LYS A 153 -12.89 11.47 14.90
C LYS A 153 -12.30 11.65 13.50
N PHE A 154 -12.64 12.75 12.82
CA PHE A 154 -12.08 13.04 11.51
C PHE A 154 -10.54 13.20 11.56
N VAL A 155 -10.02 13.89 12.59
CA VAL A 155 -8.57 14.06 12.78
C VAL A 155 -7.86 12.75 13.08
N GLU A 156 -8.46 11.87 13.88
CA GLU A 156 -7.93 10.53 14.15
C GLU A 156 -7.84 9.71 12.86
N LYS A 157 -8.93 9.70 12.07
CA LYS A 157 -8.96 9.03 10.77
C LYS A 157 -7.96 9.62 9.78
N PHE A 158 -7.76 10.94 9.78
CA PHE A 158 -6.72 11.58 8.98
C PHE A 158 -5.32 11.05 9.32
N LYS A 159 -5.00 10.90 10.61
CA LYS A 159 -3.69 10.39 11.06
C LYS A 159 -3.48 8.92 10.68
N GLU A 160 -4.50 8.09 10.89
CA GLU A 160 -4.50 6.67 10.51
C GLU A 160 -4.23 6.49 9.01
N ILE A 161 -4.99 7.21 8.17
CA ILE A 161 -4.88 7.10 6.73
C ILE A 161 -3.56 7.67 6.20
N LYS A 162 -3.03 8.73 6.83
CA LYS A 162 -1.70 9.25 6.52
C LYS A 162 -0.61 8.21 6.76
N GLU A 163 -0.71 7.45 7.85
CA GLU A 163 0.23 6.39 8.17
C GLU A 163 0.12 5.21 7.18
N LEU A 164 -1.11 4.81 6.81
CA LEU A 164 -1.33 3.82 5.74
C LEU A 164 -0.74 4.29 4.40
N THR A 165 -0.86 5.58 4.09
CA THR A 165 -0.26 6.18 2.89
C THR A 165 1.27 6.11 2.93
N ARG A 166 1.89 6.34 4.10
CA ARG A 166 3.35 6.22 4.30
C ARG A 166 3.82 4.78 4.05
N GLN A 167 3.10 3.80 4.60
CA GLN A 167 3.41 2.38 4.43
C GLN A 167 3.26 1.92 2.98
N ALA A 168 2.16 2.30 2.31
CA ALA A 168 1.94 2.00 0.89
C ALA A 168 3.04 2.59 -0.01
N ALA A 169 3.51 3.81 0.28
CA ALA A 169 4.62 4.41 -0.44
C ALA A 169 5.95 3.65 -0.23
N GLN A 170 6.21 3.14 0.98
CA GLN A 170 7.39 2.33 1.29
C GLN A 170 7.36 0.97 0.59
N LEU A 171 6.23 0.26 0.64
CA LEU A 171 6.03 -1.02 -0.05
C LEU A 171 6.20 -0.87 -1.57
N ARG A 172 5.64 0.19 -2.15
CA ARG A 172 5.83 0.50 -3.58
C ARG A 172 7.30 0.70 -3.93
N GLN A 173 8.06 1.39 -3.08
CA GLN A 173 9.50 1.54 -3.28
C GLN A 173 10.24 0.20 -3.20
N GLN A 174 9.86 -0.71 -2.29
CA GLN A 174 10.47 -2.04 -2.20
C GLN A 174 10.12 -2.93 -3.41
N GLN A 175 8.87 -2.91 -3.87
CA GLN A 175 8.43 -3.70 -5.03
C GLN A 175 9.17 -3.26 -6.31
N LEU A 176 9.35 -1.95 -6.51
CA LEU A 176 10.15 -1.42 -7.63
C LEU A 176 11.62 -1.85 -7.56
N GLN A 177 12.17 -2.11 -6.37
CA GLN A 177 13.53 -2.61 -6.21
C GLN A 177 13.65 -4.10 -6.51
N GLN A 178 12.63 -4.91 -6.18
CA GLN A 178 12.61 -6.34 -6.49
C GLN A 178 12.42 -6.61 -7.99
N LEU A 179 11.56 -5.85 -8.67
CA LEU A 179 11.35 -5.96 -10.14
C LEU A 179 12.63 -5.67 -10.94
N GLN A 180 13.55 -4.85 -10.41
CA GLN A 180 14.85 -4.62 -11.04
C GLN A 180 15.87 -5.75 -10.81
N GLN A 181 15.67 -6.61 -9.79
CA GLN A 181 16.56 -7.76 -9.54
C GLN A 181 16.14 -9.01 -10.34
N GLN A 182 14.84 -9.20 -10.64
CA GLN A 182 14.38 -10.34 -11.43
C GLN A 182 14.78 -10.30 -12.91
N GLN A 183 15.02 -9.12 -13.51
CA GLN A 183 15.51 -9.03 -14.89
C GLN A 183 16.97 -9.53 -15.07
N HIS A 184 17.70 -9.83 -14.00
CA HIS A 184 19.08 -10.33 -14.08
C HIS A 184 19.23 -11.84 -13.78
N ALA A 185 18.17 -12.57 -13.44
CA ALA A 185 18.28 -13.99 -13.05
C ALA A 185 18.13 -15.00 -14.20
N ASP A 186 17.53 -14.61 -15.34
CA ASP A 186 17.25 -15.54 -16.46
C ASP A 186 18.43 -15.76 -17.44
N LEU A 187 19.62 -15.23 -17.17
CA LEU A 187 20.78 -15.37 -18.07
C LEU A 187 21.83 -16.41 -17.62
N ASN A 188 21.61 -17.17 -16.55
CA ASN A 188 22.68 -18.01 -15.95
C ASN A 188 22.34 -19.50 -15.77
N GLY A 189 21.40 -20.04 -16.54
CA GLY A 189 20.88 -21.40 -16.32
C GLY A 189 20.97 -22.36 -17.51
N GLU A 190 22.14 -22.61 -18.11
CA GLU A 190 22.40 -23.91 -18.77
C GLU A 190 23.88 -24.10 -19.17
N ALA A 191 24.62 -24.94 -18.44
CA ALA A 191 25.80 -25.62 -18.96
C ALA A 191 25.98 -26.96 -18.23
N GLY A 192 25.54 -28.04 -18.88
CA GLY A 192 25.83 -29.42 -18.47
C GLY A 192 27.32 -29.77 -18.62
N PRO A 193 27.80 -30.83 -17.94
CA PRO A 193 29.23 -31.05 -17.77
C PRO A 193 29.81 -31.84 -18.95
N ALA A 194 30.82 -31.25 -19.62
CA ALA A 194 31.69 -31.99 -20.53
C ALA A 194 32.97 -32.44 -19.79
N HIS A 195 33.21 -33.74 -19.88
CA HIS A 195 34.32 -34.50 -19.29
C HIS A 195 35.72 -34.11 -19.83
N SER A 196 36.73 -34.50 -19.03
CA SER A 196 38.10 -34.95 -19.42
C SER A 196 39.08 -33.89 -19.96
N LEU A 197 40.37 -33.81 -19.60
CA LEU A 197 41.33 -34.70 -18.94
C LEU A 197 42.50 -33.86 -18.35
N ALA A 198 42.98 -34.31 -17.19
CA ALA A 198 44.35 -34.29 -16.66
C ALA A 198 45.42 -33.32 -17.22
N ASN A 199 46.13 -32.62 -16.31
CA ASN A 199 47.49 -33.05 -15.97
C ASN A 199 47.98 -32.52 -14.61
N VAL A 200 48.80 -33.35 -13.98
CA VAL A 200 49.31 -33.36 -12.61
C VAL A 200 50.64 -32.59 -12.50
N SER A 201 50.88 -31.86 -11.39
CA SER A 201 52.16 -31.90 -10.63
C SER A 201 52.14 -31.06 -9.32
N SER A 202 52.01 -31.78 -8.20
CA SER A 202 52.74 -31.73 -6.91
C SER A 202 53.38 -30.45 -6.32
N SER A 203 52.78 -29.97 -5.20
CA SER A 203 53.31 -29.74 -3.81
C SER A 203 54.62 -28.97 -3.50
N PRO A 204 54.87 -28.46 -2.25
CA PRO A 204 54.01 -28.36 -1.06
C PRO A 204 54.04 -26.98 -0.32
N GLN A 205 53.15 -26.86 0.66
CA GLN A 205 52.94 -25.82 1.71
C GLN A 205 54.21 -25.37 2.49
N PRO A 206 54.21 -24.19 3.20
CA PRO A 206 53.53 -24.07 4.50
C PRO A 206 52.91 -22.70 4.87
N ALA A 207 52.10 -22.75 5.92
CA ALA A 207 51.24 -21.73 6.50
C ALA A 207 51.93 -20.42 6.92
N ARG A 208 51.17 -19.31 6.89
CA ARG A 208 51.07 -18.31 7.98
C ARG A 208 49.88 -17.37 7.80
N HIS A 209 49.17 -17.16 8.91
CA HIS A 209 48.17 -16.10 9.10
C HIS A 209 48.77 -14.71 8.86
N HIS A 210 48.03 -13.81 8.20
CA HIS A 210 47.88 -12.41 8.62
C HIS A 210 46.71 -11.72 7.91
N HIS A 211 45.97 -10.91 8.67
CA HIS A 211 44.94 -9.97 8.21
C HIS A 211 45.51 -8.95 7.21
N SER A 212 44.70 -8.52 6.23
CA SER A 212 44.39 -7.10 5.93
C SER A 212 43.98 -6.87 4.46
N LEU A 213 42.87 -6.15 4.29
CA LEU A 213 42.49 -5.27 3.16
C LEU A 213 42.59 -5.82 1.71
N HIS A 214 41.44 -6.16 1.11
CA HIS A 214 41.22 -6.06 -0.35
C HIS A 214 40.46 -4.76 -0.63
N GLN A 215 41.07 -3.71 -1.20
CA GLN A 215 41.50 -3.52 -2.60
C GLN A 215 40.40 -3.80 -3.63
N ARG A 216 39.97 -2.70 -4.26
CA ARG A 216 39.10 -2.63 -5.44
C ARG A 216 39.83 -3.19 -6.65
N THR A 217 39.15 -4.01 -7.44
CA THR A 217 39.52 -4.24 -8.84
C THR A 217 38.28 -4.08 -9.73
N ASN A 218 38.27 -3.01 -10.52
CA ASN A 218 37.48 -2.88 -11.73
C ASN A 218 37.95 -3.92 -12.74
N SER A 219 37.03 -4.57 -13.44
CA SER A 219 37.33 -5.25 -14.70
C SER A 219 36.14 -5.13 -15.64
N LEU A 220 36.35 -4.39 -16.73
CA LEU A 220 35.50 -4.26 -17.91
C LEU A 220 35.75 -5.46 -18.84
N SER A 221 34.69 -6.07 -19.37
CA SER A 221 34.72 -6.82 -20.64
C SER A 221 33.30 -6.80 -21.23
N SER A 222 33.11 -6.10 -22.35
CA SER A 222 33.11 -6.60 -23.73
C SER A 222 31.79 -7.26 -24.12
N ILE A 223 30.83 -6.45 -24.58
CA ILE A 223 29.58 -6.89 -25.20
C ILE A 223 29.84 -7.08 -26.71
N GLN A 224 29.80 -8.33 -27.16
CA GLN A 224 29.65 -8.68 -28.57
C GLN A 224 28.19 -8.45 -28.97
N ASN A 225 27.98 -7.55 -29.94
CA ASN A 225 26.74 -7.44 -30.69
C ASN A 225 26.69 -8.61 -31.67
N ASP A 226 25.78 -9.57 -31.46
CA ASP A 226 25.38 -10.51 -32.51
C ASP A 226 24.13 -9.94 -33.21
N SER A 227 24.27 -9.81 -34.52
CA SER A 227 23.27 -9.29 -35.45
C SER A 227 22.92 -10.41 -36.42
N GLY A 228 21.71 -10.94 -36.33
CA GLY A 228 21.14 -11.84 -37.33
C GLY A 228 19.75 -12.30 -36.90
N GLY A 229 18.68 -12.16 -37.68
CA GLY A 229 18.51 -11.54 -38.98
C GLY A 229 17.06 -11.69 -39.41
N VAL A 230 16.55 -10.78 -40.24
CA VAL A 230 15.48 -11.13 -41.20
C VAL A 230 15.83 -10.50 -42.54
N ARG A 231 15.86 -11.39 -43.53
CA ARG A 231 16.33 -11.24 -44.90
C ARG A 231 15.39 -10.41 -45.77
N GLU A 232 16.02 -9.80 -46.77
CA GLU A 232 15.49 -9.15 -47.96
C GLU A 232 14.58 -10.04 -48.84
N ARG A 233 13.67 -9.37 -49.58
CA ARG A 233 13.43 -9.46 -51.06
C ARG A 233 12.31 -8.43 -51.39
N ARG A 234 12.52 -7.31 -52.08
CA ARG A 234 12.94 -6.98 -53.47
C ARG A 234 11.80 -6.97 -54.50
N ASN A 235 11.42 -5.77 -54.95
CA ASN A 235 11.14 -5.31 -56.34
C ASN A 235 10.40 -3.94 -56.27
N SER A 236 10.51 -2.96 -57.16
CA SER A 236 11.43 -2.57 -58.23
C SER A 236 10.85 -1.25 -58.79
N PHE A 237 11.62 -0.16 -58.91
CA PHE A 237 11.56 0.76 -60.07
C PHE A 237 12.69 1.79 -59.95
N THR A 238 13.58 1.80 -60.94
CA THR A 238 14.67 2.76 -61.11
C THR A 238 14.32 3.66 -62.29
N GLN A 239 14.49 4.99 -62.17
CA GLN A 239 15.37 5.75 -63.10
C GLN A 239 15.64 7.21 -62.64
N GLY A 240 16.93 7.55 -62.56
CA GLY A 240 17.57 8.89 -62.71
C GLY A 240 17.56 9.81 -61.47
N GLY A 241 18.65 10.36 -60.92
CA GLY A 241 20.07 10.39 -61.25
C GLY A 241 20.66 11.79 -60.98
N SER A 242 21.37 12.01 -59.86
CA SER A 242 22.38 13.09 -59.69
C SER A 242 23.14 12.98 -58.35
N ASN A 243 24.47 13.08 -58.41
CA ASN A 243 25.46 13.00 -57.32
C ASN A 243 25.43 14.20 -56.34
N GLY A 244 25.78 13.91 -55.06
CA GLY A 244 26.65 14.77 -54.26
C GLY A 244 26.13 15.27 -52.89
N LEU A 245 26.03 14.41 -51.87
CA LEU A 245 25.90 14.78 -50.45
C LEU A 245 26.68 13.80 -49.54
N PRO A 246 27.15 14.23 -48.34
CA PRO A 246 28.33 13.64 -47.69
C PRO A 246 27.99 12.40 -46.86
N ALA A 247 28.78 11.34 -47.04
CA ALA A 247 28.63 10.05 -46.35
C ALA A 247 29.03 10.04 -44.85
N ASN A 248 29.25 11.21 -44.23
CA ASN A 248 29.81 11.32 -42.87
C ASN A 248 28.80 11.81 -41.81
N ALA A 249 27.57 12.17 -42.19
CA ALA A 249 26.56 12.63 -41.23
C ALA A 249 25.92 11.48 -40.42
N SER A 250 25.89 10.27 -40.97
CA SER A 250 25.31 9.09 -40.31
C SER A 250 26.21 8.54 -39.19
N SER A 251 27.53 8.51 -39.41
CA SER A 251 28.52 8.09 -38.41
C SER A 251 28.59 9.07 -37.24
N GLU A 252 28.54 10.38 -37.51
CA GLU A 252 28.50 11.42 -36.47
C GLU A 252 27.20 11.38 -35.66
N ALA A 253 26.05 11.19 -36.32
CA ALA A 253 24.77 11.01 -35.65
C ALA A 253 24.73 9.75 -34.77
N GLN A 254 25.33 8.65 -35.24
CA GLN A 254 25.43 7.41 -34.48
C GLN A 254 26.36 7.53 -33.27
N LEU A 255 27.54 8.14 -33.43
CA LEU A 255 28.46 8.40 -32.33
C LEU A 255 27.86 9.34 -31.29
N LYS A 256 27.09 10.36 -31.72
CA LYS A 256 26.36 11.25 -30.82
C LYS A 256 25.28 10.48 -30.02
N TYR A 257 24.51 9.63 -30.68
CA TYR A 257 23.52 8.78 -30.02
C TYR A 257 24.16 7.81 -29.02
N GLU A 258 25.26 7.16 -29.39
CA GLU A 258 26.01 6.29 -28.48
C GLU A 258 26.61 7.06 -27.30
N ASN A 259 27.13 8.27 -27.54
CA ASN A 259 27.65 9.13 -26.48
C ASN A 259 26.55 9.55 -25.49
N ASP A 260 25.37 9.92 -25.99
CA ASP A 260 24.22 10.27 -25.16
C ASP A 260 23.70 9.06 -24.38
N ARG A 261 23.71 7.86 -24.99
CA ARG A 261 23.39 6.60 -24.31
C ARG A 261 24.39 6.28 -23.20
N LEU A 262 25.69 6.44 -23.44
CA LEU A 262 26.74 6.21 -22.45
C LEU A 262 26.68 7.22 -21.29
N LYS A 263 26.38 8.48 -21.59
CA LYS A 263 26.13 9.51 -20.57
C LYS A 263 24.94 9.13 -19.67
N LEU A 264 23.85 8.65 -20.27
CA LEU A 264 22.69 8.20 -19.52
C LEU A 264 23.01 6.97 -18.65
N ALA A 265 23.76 6.00 -19.19
CA ALA A 265 24.20 4.81 -18.46
C ALA A 265 25.15 5.17 -17.30
N LEU A 266 26.06 6.13 -17.49
CA LEU A 266 26.97 6.59 -16.44
C LEU A 266 26.19 7.34 -15.34
N ALA A 267 25.25 8.21 -15.72
CA ALA A 267 24.37 8.89 -14.77
C ALA A 267 23.57 7.86 -13.94
N GLN A 268 23.02 6.82 -14.59
CA GLN A 268 22.31 5.73 -13.93
C GLN A 268 23.23 4.92 -13.00
N SER A 269 24.45 4.58 -13.43
CA SER A 269 25.44 3.89 -12.59
C SER A 269 25.82 4.72 -11.35
N SER A 270 25.95 6.05 -11.49
CA SER A 270 26.26 6.93 -10.37
C SER A 270 25.10 7.03 -9.36
N ALA A 271 23.85 7.04 -9.85
CA ALA A 271 22.67 6.98 -9.01
C ALA A 271 22.57 5.64 -8.26
N ASN A 272 22.90 4.54 -8.93
CA ASN A 272 22.97 3.22 -8.32
C ASN A 272 24.03 3.17 -7.21
N ALA A 273 25.24 3.68 -7.47
CA ALA A 273 26.30 3.74 -6.46
C ALA A 273 25.85 4.52 -5.20
N LYS A 274 25.20 5.67 -5.39
CA LYS A 274 24.65 6.47 -4.28
C LYS A 274 23.54 5.74 -3.52
N LYS A 275 22.71 4.95 -4.21
CA LYS A 275 21.67 4.12 -3.58
C LYS A 275 22.31 3.06 -2.67
N TRP A 276 23.31 2.33 -3.16
CA TRP A 276 24.06 1.35 -2.35
C TRP A 276 24.75 1.99 -1.15
N GLU A 277 25.28 3.19 -1.32
CA GLU A 277 25.89 3.96 -0.23
C GLU A 277 24.87 4.31 0.85
N VAL A 278 23.66 4.73 0.48
CA VAL A 278 22.57 5.02 1.42
C VAL A 278 22.08 3.75 2.14
N GLU A 279 21.89 2.64 1.41
CA GLU A 279 21.50 1.35 2.01
C GLU A 279 22.56 0.84 2.99
N LEU A 280 23.84 0.91 2.61
CA LEU A 280 24.95 0.54 3.50
C LEU A 280 24.94 1.39 4.77
N GLN A 281 24.72 2.70 4.65
CA GLN A 281 24.64 3.58 5.81
C GLN A 281 23.43 3.27 6.69
N THR A 282 22.29 2.91 6.09
CA THR A 282 21.08 2.51 6.81
C THR A 282 21.29 1.20 7.58
N LEU A 283 21.92 0.21 6.93
CA LEU A 283 22.27 -1.06 7.56
C LEU A 283 23.26 -0.87 8.71
N LYS A 284 24.28 -0.01 8.54
CA LYS A 284 25.20 0.36 9.62
C LYS A 284 24.46 0.98 10.81
N ASN A 285 23.54 1.91 10.56
CA ASN A 285 22.74 2.51 11.62
C ASN A 285 21.83 1.50 12.33
N ASN A 286 21.21 0.58 11.59
CA ASN A 286 20.38 -0.49 12.17
C ASN A 286 21.21 -1.45 13.01
N ASN A 287 22.38 -1.86 12.53
CA ASN A 287 23.29 -2.72 13.26
C ASN A 287 23.79 -2.04 14.55
N ALA A 288 24.11 -0.75 14.50
CA ALA A 288 24.47 0.03 15.68
C ALA A 288 23.33 0.09 16.72
N ARG A 289 22.07 0.28 16.26
CA ARG A 289 20.90 0.24 17.15
C ARG A 289 20.67 -1.12 17.79
N LEU A 290 20.78 -2.20 17.01
CA LEU A 290 20.66 -3.57 17.53
C LEU A 290 21.77 -3.87 18.56
N THR A 291 22.99 -3.43 18.28
CA THR A 291 24.12 -3.56 19.21
C THR A 291 23.87 -2.80 20.50
N ALA A 292 23.36 -1.55 20.42
CA ALA A 292 23.00 -0.77 21.60
C ALA A 292 21.87 -1.41 22.41
N ALA A 293 20.81 -1.89 21.75
CA ALA A 293 19.70 -2.58 22.41
C ALA A 293 20.14 -3.89 23.08
N LEU A 294 21.06 -4.63 22.46
CA LEU A 294 21.65 -5.83 23.05
C LEU A 294 22.49 -5.51 24.29
N GLN A 295 23.30 -4.44 24.22
CA GLN A 295 24.10 -3.98 25.36
C GLN A 295 23.21 -3.50 26.50
N GLU A 296 22.15 -2.74 26.21
CA GLU A 296 21.14 -2.31 27.19
C GLU A 296 20.43 -3.51 27.83
N SER A 297 20.03 -4.50 27.04
CA SER A 297 19.46 -5.74 27.55
C SER A 297 20.42 -6.48 28.48
N THR A 298 21.71 -6.51 28.14
CA THR A 298 22.76 -7.12 28.96
C THR A 298 22.92 -6.39 30.30
N THR A 299 23.01 -5.05 30.29
CA THR A 299 23.06 -4.21 31.50
C THR A 299 21.82 -4.41 32.37
N ASN A 300 20.63 -4.47 31.76
CA ASN A 300 19.39 -4.73 32.48
C ASN A 300 19.47 -6.09 33.21
N VAL A 301 19.89 -7.16 32.52
CA VAL A 301 20.06 -8.48 33.14
C VAL A 301 21.01 -8.43 34.35
N GLU A 302 22.08 -7.64 34.28
CA GLU A 302 22.99 -7.43 35.41
C GLU A 302 22.33 -6.65 36.56
N GLU A 303 21.54 -5.61 36.28
CA GLU A 303 20.76 -4.90 37.29
C GLU A 303 19.73 -5.82 37.98
N TRP A 304 19.01 -6.63 37.21
CA TRP A 304 18.07 -7.63 37.76
C TRP A 304 18.79 -8.63 38.67
N LYS A 305 19.97 -9.10 38.27
CA LYS A 305 20.80 -9.97 39.12
C LYS A 305 21.25 -9.27 40.40
N LYS A 306 21.64 -8.00 40.33
CA LYS A 306 22.04 -7.20 41.49
C LYS A 306 20.87 -6.96 42.44
N GLN A 307 19.69 -6.65 41.92
CA GLN A 307 18.46 -6.55 42.71
C GLN A 307 18.12 -7.87 43.39
N LEU A 308 18.22 -8.99 42.66
CA LEU A 308 17.98 -10.33 43.23
C LEU A 308 18.97 -10.65 44.37
N ALA A 309 20.24 -10.29 44.23
CA ALA A 309 21.24 -10.44 45.29
C ALA A 309 20.89 -9.58 46.52
N ALA A 310 20.53 -8.31 46.31
CA ALA A 310 20.11 -7.42 47.40
C ALA A 310 18.87 -7.95 48.15
N TYR A 311 17.88 -8.50 47.43
CA TYR A 311 16.73 -9.13 48.06
C TYR A 311 17.09 -10.38 48.85
N LYS A 312 18.03 -11.22 48.36
CA LYS A 312 18.53 -12.37 49.10
C LYS A 312 19.24 -11.94 50.38
N ASP A 313 20.08 -10.91 50.32
CA ASP A 313 20.81 -10.38 51.48
C ASP A 313 19.86 -9.80 52.54
N GLU A 314 18.86 -9.01 52.15
CA GLU A 314 17.87 -8.50 53.10
C GLU A 314 17.03 -9.64 53.70
N SER A 315 16.70 -10.66 52.91
CA SER A 315 16.00 -11.85 53.42
C SER A 315 16.84 -12.62 54.46
N MET A 316 18.15 -12.78 54.21
CA MET A 316 19.08 -13.38 55.18
C MET A 316 19.25 -12.50 56.43
N ARG A 317 19.31 -11.17 56.26
CA ARG A 317 19.42 -10.22 57.36
C ARG A 317 18.19 -10.23 58.26
N LEU A 318 17.00 -10.26 57.68
CA LEU A 318 15.73 -10.40 58.41
C LEU A 318 15.68 -11.75 59.14
N LYS A 319 16.07 -12.84 58.47
CA LYS A 319 16.13 -14.17 59.09
C LYS A 319 17.09 -14.23 60.28
N LYS A 320 18.25 -13.58 60.17
CA LYS A 320 19.22 -13.45 61.28
C LYS A 320 18.66 -12.65 62.45
N LYS A 321 18.04 -11.49 62.20
CA LYS A 321 17.37 -10.69 63.25
C LYS A 321 16.29 -11.49 63.98
N LEU A 322 15.53 -12.30 63.25
CA LEU A 322 14.50 -13.17 63.80
C LEU A 322 15.11 -14.26 64.71
N LEU A 323 16.24 -14.85 64.30
CA LEU A 323 16.99 -15.84 65.07
C LEU A 323 17.66 -15.25 66.32
N ASP A 324 18.18 -14.03 66.24
CA ASP A 324 18.81 -13.33 67.36
C ASP A 324 17.75 -12.85 68.39
N GLN A 325 16.53 -12.53 67.93
CA GLN A 325 15.36 -12.32 68.82
C GLN A 325 14.92 -13.61 69.53
N ASP A 326 15.00 -14.76 68.85
CA ASP A 326 14.62 -16.06 69.41
C ASP A 326 15.65 -16.59 70.42
N LYS A 327 16.93 -16.24 70.23
CA LYS A 327 18.04 -16.57 71.15
C LYS A 327 18.17 -15.62 72.35
N GLY A 328 17.51 -14.47 72.32
CA GLY A 328 17.49 -13.48 73.41
C GLY A 328 16.42 -13.73 74.48
N GLY A 329 15.73 -14.88 74.45
CA GLY A 329 14.63 -15.23 75.35
C GLY A 329 15.06 -15.58 76.77
N GLY A 330 15.48 -14.58 77.55
CA GLY A 330 15.72 -14.67 78.99
C GLY A 330 15.41 -13.34 79.66
N GLY A 331 14.17 -12.88 79.60
CA GLY A 331 13.74 -11.69 80.32
C GLY A 331 12.48 -11.09 79.73
N ALA A 332 11.44 -11.00 80.56
CA ALA A 332 10.23 -10.27 80.26
C ALA A 332 10.55 -8.85 79.77
N SER A 333 10.19 -8.54 78.53
CA SER A 333 10.03 -7.16 78.09
C SER A 333 8.80 -7.09 77.20
N SER A 334 7.85 -6.26 77.62
CA SER A 334 6.71 -5.79 76.84
C SER A 334 7.01 -5.77 75.34
N LYS A 335 6.30 -6.57 74.54
CA LYS A 335 6.18 -6.28 73.11
C LYS A 335 5.58 -4.88 73.04
N ASP A 336 6.38 -3.88 72.71
CA ASP A 336 5.95 -2.51 72.59
C ASP A 336 4.75 -2.49 71.62
N PRO A 337 3.53 -2.14 72.07
CA PRO A 337 2.32 -2.22 71.25
C PRO A 337 2.48 -1.48 69.91
N LEU A 338 3.34 -0.46 69.89
CA LEU A 338 3.67 0.35 68.73
C LEU A 338 4.36 -0.45 67.61
N MET A 339 5.30 -1.34 67.94
CA MET A 339 6.06 -2.11 66.95
C MET A 339 5.23 -3.26 66.37
N VAL A 340 4.36 -3.86 67.18
CA VAL A 340 3.39 -4.86 66.72
C VAL A 340 2.37 -4.21 65.79
N ALA A 341 1.90 -3.01 66.10
CA ALA A 341 1.01 -2.24 65.23
C ALA A 341 1.67 -1.90 63.88
N GLN A 342 2.94 -1.44 63.89
CA GLN A 342 3.67 -1.13 62.65
C GLN A 342 3.91 -2.35 61.76
N LEU A 343 4.24 -3.50 62.34
CA LEU A 343 4.40 -4.75 61.57
C LEU A 343 3.06 -5.24 61.01
N THR A 344 1.97 -5.08 61.76
CA THR A 344 0.62 -5.44 61.32
C THR A 344 0.19 -4.57 60.13
N ASP A 345 0.44 -3.26 60.20
CA ASP A 345 0.18 -2.31 59.10
C ASP A 345 1.01 -2.63 57.84
N GLN A 346 2.29 -2.98 58.01
CA GLN A 346 3.13 -3.41 56.89
C GLN A 346 2.64 -4.70 56.22
N VAL A 347 2.21 -5.68 57.01
CA VAL A 347 1.67 -6.94 56.49
C VAL A 347 0.36 -6.69 55.75
N GLU A 348 -0.50 -5.83 56.28
CA GLU A 348 -1.76 -5.45 55.63
C GLU A 348 -1.52 -4.71 54.31
N LYS A 349 -0.56 -3.77 54.28
CA LYS A 349 -0.15 -3.09 53.05
C LYS A 349 0.38 -4.06 51.99
N ILE A 350 1.26 -4.98 52.37
CA ILE A 350 1.81 -6.01 51.46
C ILE A 350 0.69 -6.94 50.96
N ARG A 351 -0.28 -7.26 51.81
CA ARG A 351 -1.44 -8.07 51.43
C ARG A 351 -2.30 -7.36 50.39
N LEU A 352 -2.58 -6.07 50.60
CA LEU A 352 -3.34 -5.25 49.65
C LEU A 352 -2.61 -5.11 48.31
N GLU A 353 -1.29 -4.88 48.35
CA GLU A 353 -0.46 -4.78 47.15
C GLU A 353 -0.42 -6.10 46.36
N ASN A 354 -0.33 -7.25 47.04
CA ASN A 354 -0.43 -8.55 46.39
C ASN A 354 -1.81 -8.78 45.77
N GLN A 355 -2.87 -8.31 46.42
CA GLN A 355 -4.22 -8.43 45.89
C GLN A 355 -4.38 -7.61 44.59
N ILE A 356 -3.86 -6.38 44.56
CA ILE A 356 -3.85 -5.53 43.36
C ILE A 356 -3.05 -6.19 42.24
N LYS A 357 -1.83 -6.66 42.53
CA LYS A 357 -1.00 -7.36 41.53
C LYS A 357 -1.69 -8.63 41.00
N GLN A 358 -2.43 -9.34 41.84
CA GLN A 358 -3.19 -10.51 41.41
C GLN A 358 -4.35 -10.14 40.47
N GLU A 359 -5.00 -8.99 40.67
CA GLU A 359 -6.00 -8.46 39.75
C GLU A 359 -5.38 -8.00 38.42
N ASP A 360 -4.22 -7.36 38.46
CA ASP A 360 -3.49 -6.95 37.27
C ASP A 360 -3.06 -8.16 36.43
N ILE A 361 -2.57 -9.23 37.07
CA ILE A 361 -2.24 -10.50 36.38
C ILE A 361 -3.49 -11.07 35.69
N LYS A 362 -4.66 -11.03 36.35
CA LYS A 362 -5.91 -11.49 35.73
C LYS A 362 -6.28 -10.62 34.52
N ARG A 363 -6.16 -9.30 34.62
CA ARG A 363 -6.43 -8.37 33.50
C ARG A 363 -5.48 -8.63 32.33
N LEU A 364 -4.18 -8.77 32.60
CA LEU A 364 -3.17 -9.04 31.59
C LEU A 364 -3.40 -10.39 30.90
N ASN A 365 -3.75 -11.44 31.65
CA ASN A 365 -4.09 -12.74 31.07
C ASN A 365 -5.32 -12.65 30.13
N ASN A 366 -6.35 -11.90 30.52
CA ASN A 366 -7.51 -11.68 29.66
C ASN A 366 -7.12 -10.93 28.36
N GLN A 367 -6.24 -9.92 28.46
CA GLN A 367 -5.73 -9.21 27.29
C GLN A 367 -4.91 -10.11 26.38
N ILE A 368 -4.05 -10.97 26.93
CA ILE A 368 -3.28 -11.95 26.15
C ILE A 368 -4.22 -12.92 25.42
N GLN A 369 -5.27 -13.40 26.09
CA GLN A 369 -6.25 -14.30 25.47
C GLN A 369 -7.01 -13.60 24.33
N GLU A 370 -7.38 -12.33 24.51
CA GLU A 370 -8.01 -11.54 23.45
C GLU A 370 -7.08 -11.32 22.26
N LEU A 371 -5.81 -10.98 22.51
CA LEU A 371 -4.81 -10.83 21.45
C LEU A 371 -4.58 -12.13 20.69
N THR A 372 -4.48 -13.26 21.39
CA THR A 372 -4.34 -14.59 20.78
C THR A 372 -5.55 -14.91 19.89
N SER A 373 -6.77 -14.58 20.34
CA SER A 373 -7.97 -14.76 19.52
C SER A 373 -7.97 -13.86 18.28
N ARG A 374 -7.48 -12.61 18.39
CA ARG A 374 -7.35 -11.69 17.26
C ARG A 374 -6.29 -12.17 16.28
N GLU A 375 -5.16 -12.69 16.75
CA GLU A 375 -4.12 -13.29 15.90
C GLU A 375 -4.67 -14.46 15.08
N GLY A 376 -5.50 -15.33 15.67
CA GLY A 376 -6.19 -16.39 14.93
C GLY A 376 -7.14 -15.86 13.86
N GLN A 377 -7.89 -14.79 14.14
CA GLN A 377 -8.75 -14.14 13.16
C GLN A 377 -7.93 -13.55 12.01
N VAL A 378 -6.83 -12.86 12.31
CA VAL A 378 -5.91 -12.30 11.30
C VAL A 378 -5.34 -13.41 10.41
N ALA A 379 -4.92 -14.54 10.98
CA ALA A 379 -4.44 -15.69 10.20
C ALA A 379 -5.51 -16.19 9.22
N SER A 380 -6.76 -16.34 9.65
CA SER A 380 -7.85 -16.78 8.76
C SER A 380 -8.17 -15.76 7.65
N LEU A 381 -8.05 -14.46 7.96
CA LEU A 381 -8.27 -13.40 6.98
C LEU A 381 -7.14 -13.36 5.95
N LEU A 382 -5.91 -13.61 6.36
CA LEU A 382 -4.76 -13.71 5.45
C LEU A 382 -4.92 -14.89 4.48
N GLU A 383 -5.33 -16.06 4.98
CA GLU A 383 -5.60 -17.23 4.13
C GLU A 383 -6.74 -16.96 3.13
N ARG A 384 -7.80 -16.28 3.58
CA ARG A 384 -8.92 -15.85 2.74
C ARG A 384 -8.48 -14.88 1.64
N VAL A 385 -7.61 -13.92 1.98
CA VAL A 385 -7.07 -12.94 1.00
C VAL A 385 -6.21 -13.66 -0.03
N GLN A 386 -5.33 -14.56 0.39
CA GLN A 386 -4.49 -15.33 -0.53
C GLN A 386 -5.34 -16.13 -1.53
N ALA A 387 -6.37 -16.83 -1.07
CA ALA A 387 -7.27 -17.58 -1.95
C ALA A 387 -7.97 -16.66 -2.97
N LEU A 388 -8.40 -15.47 -2.55
CA LEU A 388 -9.01 -14.49 -3.46
C LEU A 388 -8.02 -13.91 -4.46
N GLU A 389 -6.74 -13.74 -4.08
CA GLU A 389 -5.68 -13.29 -4.98
C GLU A 389 -5.37 -14.35 -6.05
N GLU A 390 -5.34 -15.63 -5.67
CA GLU A 390 -5.16 -16.76 -6.61
C GLU A 390 -6.34 -16.86 -7.59
N ASP A 391 -7.58 -16.77 -7.11
CA ASP A 391 -8.79 -16.77 -7.95
C ASP A 391 -8.78 -15.58 -8.93
N ASN A 392 -8.42 -14.38 -8.45
CA ASN A 392 -8.37 -13.19 -9.28
C ASN A 392 -7.27 -13.29 -10.36
N HIS A 393 -6.12 -13.89 -10.02
CA HIS A 393 -5.07 -14.18 -11.00
C HIS A 393 -5.57 -15.14 -12.08
N SER A 394 -6.26 -16.22 -11.69
CA SER A 394 -6.86 -17.20 -12.61
C SER A 394 -7.88 -16.54 -13.54
N LEU A 395 -8.79 -15.71 -13.00
CA LEU A 395 -9.76 -14.95 -13.77
C LEU A 395 -9.10 -13.98 -14.76
N SER A 396 -8.00 -13.32 -14.37
CA SER A 396 -7.25 -12.43 -15.27
C SER A 396 -6.64 -13.19 -16.45
N LEU A 397 -6.15 -14.42 -16.22
CA LEU A 397 -5.62 -15.26 -17.29
C LEU A 397 -6.72 -15.71 -18.24
N GLN A 398 -7.88 -16.11 -17.71
CA GLN A 398 -9.05 -16.46 -18.54
C GLN A 398 -9.56 -15.29 -19.38
N LEU A 399 -9.56 -14.08 -18.81
CA LEU A 399 -9.93 -12.86 -19.53
C LEU A 399 -8.95 -12.58 -20.67
N GLN A 400 -7.65 -12.73 -20.43
CA GLN A 400 -6.61 -12.54 -21.45
C GLN A 400 -6.77 -13.55 -22.60
N ASP A 401 -7.03 -14.83 -22.29
CA ASP A 401 -7.26 -15.85 -23.31
C ASP A 401 -8.53 -15.55 -24.12
N SER A 402 -9.63 -15.21 -23.45
CA SER A 402 -10.88 -14.81 -24.12
C SER A 402 -10.68 -13.59 -25.03
N GLN A 403 -9.89 -12.61 -24.59
CA GLN A 403 -9.58 -11.42 -25.39
C GLN A 403 -8.73 -11.76 -26.61
N ARG A 404 -7.77 -12.69 -26.48
CA ARG A 404 -6.99 -13.22 -27.61
C ARG A 404 -7.90 -13.92 -28.62
N GLN A 405 -8.76 -14.84 -28.16
CA GLN A 405 -9.72 -15.53 -29.02
C GLN A 405 -10.62 -14.55 -29.78
N LEU A 406 -11.12 -13.51 -29.12
CA LEU A 406 -11.92 -12.46 -29.77
C LEU A 406 -11.13 -11.67 -30.83
N SER A 407 -9.85 -11.38 -30.58
CA SER A 407 -8.97 -10.72 -31.54
C SER A 407 -8.75 -11.60 -32.78
N ASP A 408 -8.47 -12.89 -32.57
CA ASP A 408 -8.27 -13.84 -33.65
C ASP A 408 -9.54 -13.99 -34.51
N MET A 409 -10.70 -14.10 -33.86
CA MET A 409 -12.01 -14.14 -34.55
C MET A 409 -12.31 -12.86 -35.33
N ARG A 410 -11.94 -11.68 -34.81
CA ARG A 410 -12.08 -10.41 -35.53
C ARG A 410 -11.17 -10.35 -36.75
N SER A 411 -9.89 -10.69 -36.59
CA SER A 411 -8.93 -10.74 -37.70
C SER A 411 -9.37 -11.70 -38.80
N SER A 412 -9.92 -12.87 -38.42
CA SER A 412 -10.47 -13.82 -39.39
C SER A 412 -11.64 -13.22 -40.15
N ARG A 413 -12.59 -12.58 -39.46
CA ARG A 413 -13.74 -11.92 -40.09
C ARG A 413 -13.31 -10.78 -41.04
N ASP A 414 -12.30 -10.01 -40.65
CA ASP A 414 -11.75 -8.93 -41.47
C ASP A 414 -11.03 -9.48 -42.71
N GLN A 415 -10.43 -10.67 -42.62
CA GLN A 415 -9.90 -11.39 -43.78
C GLN A 415 -11.03 -11.84 -44.70
N ASP A 416 -12.05 -12.52 -44.18
CA ASP A 416 -13.21 -12.98 -44.97
C ASP A 416 -13.90 -11.79 -45.68
N THR A 417 -14.00 -10.64 -45.01
CA THR A 417 -14.58 -9.42 -45.58
C THR A 417 -13.74 -8.88 -46.73
N ARG A 418 -12.40 -8.90 -46.61
CA ARG A 418 -11.49 -8.49 -47.68
C ARG A 418 -11.57 -9.42 -48.88
N ASP A 419 -11.62 -10.73 -48.63
CA ASP A 419 -11.75 -11.74 -49.69
C ASP A 419 -13.09 -11.59 -50.43
N MET A 420 -14.18 -11.30 -49.70
CA MET A 420 -15.49 -11.00 -50.29
C MET A 420 -15.47 -9.73 -51.17
N MET A 421 -14.80 -8.65 -50.72
CA MET A 421 -14.65 -7.42 -51.51
C MET A 421 -13.85 -7.68 -52.79
N ALA A 422 -12.76 -8.44 -52.72
CA ALA A 422 -11.97 -8.80 -53.88
C ALA A 422 -12.78 -9.62 -54.90
N LEU A 423 -13.61 -10.55 -54.41
CA LEU A 423 -14.52 -11.31 -55.27
C LEU A 423 -15.57 -10.41 -55.93
N GLN A 424 -16.13 -9.46 -55.19
CA GLN A 424 -17.08 -8.49 -55.72
C GLN A 424 -16.45 -7.61 -56.82
N GLU A 425 -15.21 -7.16 -56.62
CA GLU A 425 -14.46 -6.40 -57.63
C GLU A 425 -14.23 -7.24 -58.90
N THR A 426 -13.86 -8.51 -58.72
CA THR A 426 -13.67 -9.45 -59.82
C THR A 426 -14.95 -9.66 -60.63
N PHE A 427 -16.10 -9.85 -59.95
CA PHE A 427 -17.40 -9.95 -60.62
C PHE A 427 -17.78 -8.65 -61.34
N GLY A 428 -17.53 -7.49 -60.71
CA GLY A 428 -17.75 -6.19 -61.33
C GLY A 428 -16.97 -6.03 -62.63
N ALA A 429 -15.69 -6.40 -62.62
CA ALA A 429 -14.84 -6.41 -63.82
C ALA A 429 -15.37 -7.34 -64.91
N LYS A 430 -15.81 -8.55 -64.54
CA LYS A 430 -16.36 -9.51 -65.52
C LYS A 430 -17.68 -9.04 -66.12
N ILE A 431 -18.54 -8.40 -65.33
CA ILE A 431 -19.78 -7.79 -65.81
C ILE A 431 -19.46 -6.66 -66.81
N ALA A 432 -18.48 -5.80 -66.51
CA ALA A 432 -18.07 -4.74 -67.42
C ALA A 432 -17.55 -5.28 -68.77
N GLU A 433 -16.71 -6.32 -68.73
CA GLU A 433 -16.22 -7.02 -69.93
C GLU A 433 -17.39 -7.62 -70.73
N LEU A 434 -18.36 -8.26 -70.07
CA LEU A 434 -19.56 -8.78 -70.72
C LEU A 434 -20.37 -7.66 -71.39
N TYR A 435 -20.56 -6.52 -70.73
CA TYR A 435 -21.22 -5.36 -71.33
C TYR A 435 -20.48 -4.84 -72.58
N GLU A 436 -19.14 -4.77 -72.54
CA GLU A 436 -18.34 -4.36 -73.68
C GLU A 436 -18.45 -5.35 -74.86
N THR A 437 -18.40 -6.65 -74.57
CA THR A 437 -18.62 -7.69 -75.61
C THR A 437 -20.04 -7.62 -76.21
N HIS A 438 -21.05 -7.29 -75.40
CA HIS A 438 -22.41 -7.09 -75.89
C HIS A 438 -22.51 -5.86 -76.79
N GLU A 439 -21.97 -4.71 -76.38
CA GLU A 439 -21.98 -3.48 -77.18
C GLU A 439 -21.24 -3.64 -78.51
N THR A 440 -20.10 -4.34 -78.50
CA THR A 440 -19.36 -4.65 -79.74
C THR A 440 -20.19 -5.55 -80.67
N ALA A 441 -20.87 -6.57 -80.14
CA ALA A 441 -21.77 -7.43 -80.92
C ALA A 441 -22.95 -6.64 -81.52
N VAL A 442 -23.61 -5.79 -80.74
CA VAL A 442 -24.70 -4.92 -81.22
C VAL A 442 -24.22 -3.97 -82.32
N SER A 443 -23.03 -3.38 -82.14
CA SER A 443 -22.41 -2.50 -83.14
C SER A 443 -22.11 -3.23 -84.45
N LEU A 444 -21.59 -4.46 -84.39
CA LEU A 444 -21.37 -5.31 -85.57
C LEU A 444 -22.68 -5.64 -86.29
N LEU A 445 -23.72 -6.07 -85.55
CA LEU A 445 -25.04 -6.36 -86.12
C LEU A 445 -25.66 -5.14 -86.81
N ARG A 446 -25.52 -3.95 -86.20
CA ARG A 446 -25.97 -2.70 -86.85
C ARG A 446 -25.24 -2.43 -88.15
N LYS A 447 -23.92 -2.62 -88.21
CA LYS A 447 -23.14 -2.44 -89.44
C LYS A 447 -23.57 -3.42 -90.53
N GLU A 448 -23.79 -4.68 -90.18
CA GLU A 448 -24.22 -5.72 -91.11
C GLU A 448 -25.64 -5.47 -91.63
N SER A 449 -26.55 -4.93 -90.82
CA SER A 449 -27.90 -4.54 -91.26
C SER A 449 -27.94 -3.33 -92.20
N HIS A 450 -26.86 -2.55 -92.33
CA HIS A 450 -26.77 -1.36 -93.19
C HIS A 450 -25.90 -1.58 -94.45
N SER A 451 -25.26 -2.75 -94.60
CA SER A 451 -24.67 -3.23 -95.86
C SER A 451 -25.65 -4.11 -96.60
#